data_AF-A0A7C1AMK7-F1
#
_entry.id   AF-A0A7C1AMK7-F1
#
_cell.length_a   1.000
_cell.length_b   1.000
_cell.length_c   1.000
_cell.angle_alpha   90.00
_cell.angle_beta   90.00
_cell.angle_gamma   90.00
#
_symmetry.space_group_name_H-M   'P 1'
#
loop_
_entity.id
_entity.type
_entity.pdbx_description
1 polymer ?
#
loop_
_entity_poly.entity_id
_entity_poly.type
_entity_poly.pdbx_seq_one_letter_code
_entity_poly.pdbx_strand_id
1 'polypeptide(L)'
;FYNATGRYVAVITDGGMRVGGDIAKAFASGADAVMLGSPLASAKEAPGKGHHWGMATPDPNLPRGTLVKVGIKGSLKEILFGPSHLTDGTMNLFGALKGAMGALGVKNIQEMHQVEIAISPSIWTEGKLLQKSQGVGMGR
;
A
#
# COMPACT_ATOMS: atom_id res chain seq x y z
N PHE A 1 -9.09 23.07 -10.15
CA PHE A 1 -9.68 22.61 -11.42
C PHE A 1 -11.20 22.56 -11.32
N TYR A 2 -11.78 21.72 -10.45
CA TYR A 2 -13.24 21.60 -10.26
C TYR A 2 -13.94 22.96 -10.07
N ASN A 3 -13.47 23.81 -9.14
CA ASN A 3 -14.09 25.13 -8.90
C ASN A 3 -14.13 26.06 -10.13
N ALA A 4 -13.24 25.84 -11.10
CA ALA A 4 -13.18 26.67 -12.31
C ALA A 4 -13.96 26.05 -13.50
N THR A 5 -14.15 24.73 -13.52
CA THR A 5 -14.68 24.01 -14.69
C THR A 5 -15.93 23.18 -14.43
N GLY A 6 -16.31 22.98 -13.16
CA GLY A 6 -17.36 22.05 -12.74
C GLY A 6 -17.03 20.57 -12.96
N ARG A 7 -15.85 20.24 -13.51
CA ARG A 7 -15.47 18.86 -13.86
C ARG A 7 -14.54 18.28 -12.82
N TYR A 8 -14.93 17.15 -12.24
CA TYR A 8 -14.06 16.37 -11.35
C TYR A 8 -13.04 15.58 -12.17
N VAL A 9 -11.79 15.55 -11.73
CA VAL A 9 -10.71 14.79 -12.37
C VAL A 9 -10.20 13.81 -11.32
N ALA A 10 -10.38 12.51 -11.60
CA ALA A 10 -9.97 11.48 -10.67
C ALA A 10 -8.44 11.41 -10.56
N VAL A 11 -7.95 11.21 -9.34
CA VAL A 11 -6.53 11.07 -9.04
C VAL A 11 -6.23 9.60 -8.70
N ILE A 12 -5.37 8.98 -9.50
CA ILE A 12 -4.85 7.64 -9.24
C ILE A 12 -3.42 7.78 -8.72
N THR A 13 -3.18 7.37 -7.48
CA THR A 13 -1.83 7.38 -6.91
C THR A 13 -1.10 6.09 -7.24
N ASP A 14 0.13 6.20 -7.73
CA ASP A 14 0.96 5.06 -8.12
C ASP A 14 2.30 5.09 -7.37
N GLY A 15 2.62 3.96 -6.73
CA GLY A 15 3.89 3.76 -6.04
C GLY A 15 3.86 3.96 -4.53
N GLY A 16 4.90 3.44 -3.87
CA GLY A 16 5.15 3.62 -2.43
C GLY A 16 4.31 2.76 -1.48
N MET A 17 3.21 2.16 -1.92
CA MET A 17 2.33 1.37 -1.07
C MET A 17 2.81 -0.08 -0.90
N ARG A 18 3.00 -0.51 0.35
CA ARG A 18 3.43 -1.88 0.71
C ARG A 18 2.40 -2.60 1.58
N VAL A 19 1.70 -1.87 2.43
CA VAL A 19 0.72 -2.40 3.38
C VAL A 19 -0.62 -1.66 3.27
N GLY A 20 -1.70 -2.25 3.80
CA GLY A 20 -3.04 -1.63 3.73
C GLY A 20 -3.13 -0.23 4.36
N GLY A 21 -2.28 0.05 5.35
CA GLY A 21 -2.16 1.40 5.94
C GLY A 21 -1.65 2.45 4.96
N ASP A 22 -0.80 2.10 3.99
CA ASP A 22 -0.33 3.04 2.96
C ASP A 22 -1.46 3.40 1.99
N ILE A 23 -2.30 2.41 1.65
CA ILE A 23 -3.49 2.60 0.83
C ILE A 23 -4.49 3.53 1.55
N ALA A 24 -4.72 3.30 2.85
CA ALA A 24 -5.58 4.16 3.66
C ALA A 24 -5.07 5.61 3.67
N LYS A 25 -3.77 5.82 3.81
CA LYS A 25 -3.16 7.16 3.76
C LYS A 25 -3.28 7.80 2.38
N ALA A 26 -3.14 7.03 1.30
CA ALA A 26 -3.32 7.54 -0.05
C ALA A 26 -4.76 8.06 -0.27
N PHE A 27 -5.76 7.30 0.17
CA PHE A 27 -7.15 7.74 0.15
C PHE A 27 -7.38 8.95 1.05
N ALA A 28 -6.87 8.94 2.28
CA ALA A 28 -6.94 10.10 3.17
C ALA A 28 -6.33 11.36 2.55
N SER A 29 -5.30 11.20 1.71
CA SER A 29 -4.62 12.30 1.01
C SER A 29 -5.35 12.76 -0.27
N GLY A 30 -6.55 12.24 -0.57
CA GLY A 30 -7.38 12.68 -1.69
C GLY A 30 -7.29 11.84 -2.96
N ALA A 31 -6.70 10.63 -2.91
CA ALA A 31 -6.73 9.72 -4.05
C ALA A 31 -8.13 9.14 -4.28
N ASP A 32 -8.52 8.91 -5.53
CA ASP A 32 -9.75 8.20 -5.90
C ASP A 32 -9.50 6.70 -6.13
N ALA A 33 -8.29 6.37 -6.55
CA ALA A 33 -7.82 5.01 -6.72
C ALA A 33 -6.32 4.92 -6.45
N VAL A 34 -5.86 3.68 -6.28
CA VAL A 34 -4.44 3.37 -6.08
C VAL A 34 -3.99 2.33 -7.11
N MET A 35 -2.76 2.48 -7.59
CA MET A 35 -2.07 1.46 -8.37
C MET A 35 -1.10 0.70 -7.45
N LEU A 36 -1.18 -0.64 -7.48
CA LEU A 36 -0.38 -1.51 -6.63
C LEU A 36 0.64 -2.29 -7.46
N GLY A 37 1.93 -2.03 -7.23
CA GLY A 37 3.03 -2.75 -7.86
C GLY A 37 3.52 -3.93 -7.01
N SER A 38 4.53 -3.67 -6.17
CA SER A 38 5.22 -4.70 -5.39
C SER A 38 4.32 -5.63 -4.55
N PRO A 39 3.17 -5.21 -3.97
CA PRO A 39 2.28 -6.14 -3.27
C PRO A 39 1.72 -7.21 -4.22
N LEU A 40 1.28 -6.83 -5.42
CA LEU A 40 0.70 -7.77 -6.39
C LEU A 40 1.78 -8.65 -7.03
N ALA A 41 2.99 -8.14 -7.19
CA ALA A 41 4.13 -8.94 -7.67
C ALA A 41 4.52 -10.09 -6.72
N SER A 42 4.07 -10.03 -5.45
CA SER A 42 4.26 -11.10 -4.47
C SER A 42 3.22 -12.22 -4.53
N ALA A 43 2.26 -12.14 -5.47
CA ALA A 43 1.26 -13.17 -5.71
C ALA A 43 1.85 -14.40 -6.43
N LYS A 44 1.33 -15.60 -6.15
CA LYS A 44 1.68 -16.85 -6.85
C LYS A 44 1.43 -16.76 -8.36
N GLU A 45 0.38 -16.04 -8.73
CA GLU A 45 -0.09 -15.79 -10.09
C GLU A 45 0.79 -14.77 -10.81
N ALA A 46 1.56 -13.96 -10.10
CA ALA A 46 2.41 -12.95 -10.72
C ALA A 46 3.49 -13.60 -11.60
N PRO A 47 3.71 -13.10 -12.82
CA PRO A 47 4.67 -13.68 -13.76
C PRO A 47 6.12 -13.57 -13.27
N GLY A 48 6.43 -12.57 -12.44
CA GLY A 48 7.76 -12.36 -11.88
C GLY A 48 8.19 -13.40 -10.83
N LYS A 49 7.30 -14.31 -10.41
CA LYS A 49 7.60 -15.41 -9.46
C LYS A 49 8.37 -14.94 -8.22
N GLY A 50 7.86 -13.90 -7.56
CA GLY A 50 8.47 -13.29 -6.38
C GLY A 50 9.54 -12.23 -6.68
N HIS A 51 9.70 -11.84 -7.94
CA HIS A 51 10.52 -10.71 -8.37
C HIS A 51 9.65 -9.56 -8.90
N HIS A 52 10.14 -8.34 -8.71
CA HIS A 52 9.48 -7.11 -9.17
C HIS A 52 10.53 -6.14 -9.70
N TRP A 53 10.15 -5.30 -10.66
CA TRP A 53 10.99 -4.23 -11.18
C TRP A 53 10.10 -3.08 -11.64
N GLY A 54 10.63 -1.86 -11.61
CA GLY A 54 9.98 -0.71 -12.22
C GLY A 54 10.12 -0.74 -13.74
N MET A 55 9.11 -0.26 -14.46
CA MET A 55 9.19 0.03 -15.89
C MET A 55 9.97 1.32 -16.12
N ALA A 56 11.24 1.31 -15.76
CA ALA A 56 12.13 2.44 -16.01
C ALA A 56 12.91 2.21 -17.30
N THR A 57 13.39 3.31 -17.92
CA THR A 57 14.13 3.25 -19.19
C THR A 57 15.27 2.24 -19.09
N PRO A 58 15.34 1.23 -19.99
CA PRO A 58 16.43 0.27 -20.06
C PRO A 58 17.63 0.89 -20.79
N ASP A 59 18.05 2.07 -20.34
CA ASP A 59 19.21 2.76 -20.89
C ASP A 59 20.47 2.27 -20.15
N PRO A 60 21.49 1.73 -20.85
CA PRO A 60 22.73 1.30 -20.21
C PRO A 60 23.47 2.41 -19.46
N ASN A 61 23.34 3.66 -19.90
CA ASN A 61 23.96 4.84 -19.29
C ASN A 61 23.06 5.52 -18.25
N LEU A 62 21.77 5.17 -18.20
CA LEU A 62 20.83 5.67 -17.20
C LEU A 62 19.95 4.51 -16.66
N PRO A 63 20.54 3.51 -15.96
CA PRO A 63 19.79 2.40 -15.42
C PRO A 63 18.91 2.88 -14.27
N ARG A 64 17.59 2.95 -14.52
CA ARG A 64 16.60 3.37 -13.52
C ARG A 64 15.74 2.22 -12.99
N GLY A 65 15.87 1.03 -13.57
CA GLY A 65 15.13 -0.17 -13.17
C GLY A 65 15.99 -1.05 -12.26
N THR A 66 15.50 -1.33 -11.05
CA THR A 66 16.14 -2.31 -10.16
C THR A 66 15.25 -3.53 -10.03
N LEU A 67 15.80 -4.71 -10.31
CA LEU A 67 15.16 -5.98 -9.98
C LEU A 67 15.22 -6.21 -8.47
N VAL A 68 14.06 -6.29 -7.82
CA VAL A 68 13.94 -6.53 -6.38
C VAL A 68 13.24 -7.85 -6.12
N LYS A 69 13.66 -8.53 -5.04
CA LYS A 69 13.01 -9.74 -4.55
C LYS A 69 11.93 -9.35 -3.55
N VAL A 70 10.68 -9.63 -3.89
CA VAL A 70 9.52 -9.42 -3.01
C VAL A 70 9.05 -10.72 -2.35
N GLY A 71 9.48 -11.86 -2.87
CA GLY A 71 9.05 -13.19 -2.44
C GLY A 71 7.61 -13.50 -2.84
N ILE A 72 7.19 -14.75 -2.65
CA ILE A 72 5.79 -15.16 -2.83
C ILE A 72 5.13 -15.20 -1.46
N LYS A 73 4.03 -14.45 -1.30
CA LYS A 73 3.32 -14.33 -0.02
C LYS A 73 2.02 -15.11 0.03
N GLY A 74 1.37 -15.33 -1.12
CA GLY A 74 0.09 -16.00 -1.21
C GLY A 74 -0.49 -15.90 -2.62
N SER A 75 -1.73 -16.34 -2.77
CA SER A 75 -2.54 -16.03 -3.95
C SER A 75 -2.87 -14.53 -4.01
N LEU A 76 -3.18 -14.04 -5.21
CA LEU A 76 -3.66 -12.68 -5.43
C LEU A 76 -4.90 -12.39 -4.58
N LYS A 77 -5.80 -13.37 -4.45
CA LYS A 77 -7.01 -13.26 -3.64
C LYS A 77 -6.67 -13.04 -2.17
N GLU A 78 -5.76 -13.80 -1.59
CA GLU A 78 -5.37 -13.65 -0.18
C GLU A 78 -4.65 -12.31 0.08
N ILE A 79 -3.81 -11.87 -0.87
CA ILE A 79 -3.13 -10.57 -0.76
C ILE A 79 -4.15 -9.42 -0.74
N LEU A 80 -5.15 -9.44 -1.62
CA LEU A 80 -6.14 -8.36 -1.71
C LEU A 80 -7.23 -8.45 -0.63
N PHE A 81 -7.82 -9.63 -0.44
CA PHE A 81 -9.06 -9.82 0.32
C PHE A 81 -8.92 -10.72 1.56
N GLY A 82 -7.76 -11.35 1.74
CA GLY A 82 -7.51 -12.28 2.83
C GLY A 82 -8.08 -13.69 2.63
N PRO A 83 -8.03 -14.53 3.66
CA PRO A 83 -7.48 -14.24 4.99
C PRO A 83 -5.97 -13.96 4.94
N SER A 84 -5.45 -13.20 5.91
CA SER A 84 -4.01 -13.01 6.08
C SER A 84 -3.44 -14.16 6.91
N HIS A 85 -2.31 -14.71 6.47
CA HIS A 85 -1.48 -15.63 7.26
C HIS A 85 -0.18 -14.98 7.73
N LEU A 86 -0.02 -13.68 7.45
CA LEU A 86 1.12 -12.86 7.85
C LEU A 86 0.68 -11.76 8.81
N THR A 87 1.59 -11.32 9.66
CA THR A 87 1.37 -10.27 10.68
C THR A 87 2.01 -8.93 10.30
N ASP A 88 2.55 -8.80 9.09
CA ASP A 88 3.29 -7.63 8.62
C ASP A 88 2.42 -6.62 7.84
N GLY A 89 1.13 -6.88 7.70
CA GLY A 89 0.17 -6.01 7.00
C GLY A 89 0.25 -6.07 5.46
N THR A 90 1.01 -7.01 4.90
CA THR A 90 1.22 -7.12 3.45
C THR A 90 0.23 -8.03 2.72
N MET A 91 -0.76 -8.56 3.45
CA MET A 91 -1.88 -9.34 2.94
C MET A 91 -3.19 -8.78 3.48
N ASN A 92 -4.32 -9.20 2.87
CA ASN A 92 -5.64 -8.66 3.15
C ASN A 92 -5.69 -7.12 3.12
N LEU A 93 -5.14 -6.54 2.05
CA LEU A 93 -5.02 -5.09 1.90
C LEU A 93 -6.36 -4.37 2.02
N PHE A 94 -7.43 -4.96 1.49
CA PHE A 94 -8.77 -4.36 1.55
C PHE A 94 -9.44 -4.56 2.91
N GLY A 95 -9.15 -5.66 3.63
CA GLY A 95 -9.56 -5.81 5.01
C GLY A 95 -8.91 -4.76 5.91
N ALA A 96 -7.61 -4.49 5.70
CA ALA A 96 -6.91 -3.43 6.40
C ALA A 96 -7.48 -2.03 6.09
N LEU A 97 -7.80 -1.74 4.82
CA LEU A 97 -8.48 -0.51 4.44
C LEU A 97 -9.85 -0.37 5.11
N LYS A 98 -10.69 -1.41 5.05
CA LYS A 98 -12.01 -1.42 5.71
C LYS A 98 -11.88 -1.23 7.23
N GLY A 99 -10.89 -1.86 7.84
CA GLY A 99 -10.59 -1.68 9.27
C GLY A 99 -10.23 -0.22 9.59
N ALA A 100 -9.38 0.41 8.76
CA ALA A 100 -9.03 1.82 8.90
C ALA A 100 -10.26 2.74 8.71
N MET A 101 -11.07 2.50 7.68
CA MET A 101 -12.31 3.24 7.45
C MET A 101 -13.28 3.11 8.62
N GLY A 102 -13.45 1.90 9.17
CA GLY A 102 -14.28 1.66 10.36
C GLY A 102 -13.77 2.39 11.60
N ALA A 103 -12.46 2.40 11.84
CA ALA A 103 -11.85 3.12 12.96
C ALA A 103 -11.98 4.65 12.83
N LEU A 104 -11.96 5.17 11.61
CA LEU A 104 -12.13 6.60 11.30
C LEU A 104 -13.60 7.02 11.21
N GLY A 105 -14.55 6.08 11.26
CA GLY A 105 -15.98 6.35 11.18
C GLY A 105 -16.48 6.78 9.79
N VAL A 106 -15.76 6.44 8.72
CA VAL A 106 -16.10 6.82 7.35
C VAL A 106 -16.68 5.66 6.54
N LYS A 107 -17.58 5.99 5.61
CA LYS A 107 -18.37 5.00 4.85
C LYS A 107 -17.89 4.80 3.42
N ASN A 108 -17.14 5.75 2.86
CA ASN A 108 -16.72 5.75 1.45
C ASN A 108 -15.39 6.50 1.28
N ILE A 109 -14.85 6.47 0.05
CA ILE A 109 -13.58 7.13 -0.29
C ILE A 109 -13.71 8.66 -0.22
N GLN A 110 -14.88 9.22 -0.53
CA GLN A 110 -15.10 10.68 -0.45
C GLN A 110 -15.02 11.18 0.99
N GLU A 111 -15.55 10.42 1.96
CA GLU A 111 -15.41 10.70 3.38
C GLU A 111 -13.97 10.48 3.87
N MET A 112 -13.23 9.50 3.31
CA MET A 112 -11.80 9.37 3.57
C MET A 112 -11.04 10.65 3.21
N HIS A 113 -11.42 11.38 2.16
CA HIS A 113 -10.76 12.64 1.78
C HIS A 113 -10.90 13.75 2.83
N GLN A 114 -11.82 13.61 3.80
CA GLN A 114 -12.10 14.60 4.84
C GLN A 114 -11.45 14.26 6.19
N VAL A 115 -10.75 13.12 6.30
CA VAL A 115 -10.14 12.72 7.57
C VAL A 115 -8.90 13.57 7.87
N GLU A 116 -8.67 13.83 9.15
CA GLU A 116 -7.47 14.55 9.58
C GLU A 116 -6.22 13.66 9.46
N ILE A 117 -5.15 14.23 8.92
CA ILE A 117 -3.85 13.56 8.81
C ILE A 117 -2.88 14.20 9.81
N ALA A 118 -2.41 13.38 10.74
CA ALA A 118 -1.32 13.73 11.65
C ALA A 118 0.01 13.15 11.16
N ILE A 119 1.07 13.95 11.18
CA ILE A 119 2.43 13.51 10.86
C ILE A 119 3.23 13.43 12.15
N SER A 120 3.61 12.21 12.53
CA SER A 120 4.47 11.96 13.69
C SER A 120 5.60 11.00 13.30
N PRO A 121 6.86 11.46 13.21
CA PRO A 121 7.99 10.59 12.87
C PRO A 121 8.21 9.45 13.89
N SER A 122 7.89 9.67 15.15
CA SER A 122 8.13 8.71 16.25
C SER A 122 7.13 7.55 16.29
N ILE A 123 5.97 7.67 15.63
CA ILE A 123 4.91 6.65 15.66
C ILE A 123 5.35 5.31 15.06
N TRP A 124 6.38 5.32 14.22
CA TRP A 124 6.96 4.10 13.66
C TRP A 124 7.74 3.28 14.67
N THR A 125 8.22 3.91 15.74
CA THR A 125 9.03 3.27 16.79
C THR A 125 8.23 2.93 18.04
N GLU A 126 7.10 3.60 18.25
CA GLU A 126 6.25 3.41 19.43
C GLU A 126 5.76 1.96 19.54
N GLY A 127 6.03 1.32 20.68
CA GLY A 127 5.54 -0.03 20.98
C GLY A 127 6.12 -1.16 20.12
N LYS A 128 7.11 -0.90 19.25
CA LYS A 128 7.68 -1.91 18.32
C LYS A 128 9.03 -2.49 18.73
N LEU A 129 9.52 -2.18 19.93
CA LEU A 129 10.82 -2.68 20.43
C LEU A 129 10.89 -4.22 20.43
N LEU A 130 9.86 -4.88 20.95
CA LEU A 130 9.81 -6.35 21.02
C LEU A 130 9.67 -7.00 19.63
N GLN A 131 8.90 -6.40 18.74
CA GLN A 131 8.77 -6.87 17.36
C GLN A 131 10.11 -6.79 16.62
N LYS A 132 10.84 -5.68 16.80
CA LYS A 132 12.17 -5.48 16.24
C LYS A 132 13.20 -6.44 16.79
N SER A 133 13.24 -6.66 18.10
CA SER A 133 14.21 -7.59 18.71
C SER A 133 14.01 -9.04 18.25
N GLN A 134 12.82 -9.38 17.74
CA GLN A 134 12.46 -10.73 17.31
C GLN A 134 12.35 -10.86 15.78
N GLY A 135 12.45 -9.76 15.01
CA GLY A 135 12.29 -9.75 13.56
C GLY A 135 10.89 -10.15 13.07
N VAL A 136 9.85 -9.86 13.85
CA VAL A 136 8.47 -10.27 13.58
C VAL A 136 7.53 -9.10 13.29
N GLY A 137 6.36 -9.40 12.71
CA GLY A 137 5.32 -8.40 12.45
C GLY A 137 5.80 -7.29 11.53
N MET A 138 5.56 -6.04 11.94
CA MET A 138 6.02 -4.84 11.22
C MET A 138 7.45 -4.42 11.59
N GLY A 139 8.08 -5.12 12.53
CA GLY A 139 9.43 -4.86 13.02
C GLY A 139 10.49 -5.76 12.40
N ARG A 140 10.25 -6.34 11.23
CA ARG A 140 11.25 -7.13 10.49
C ARG A 140 12.62 -6.47 10.45
#